data_AF-A0A849RGT4-F1
#
_entry.id   AF-A0A849RGT4-F1
#
_cell.length_a   1.000
_cell.length_b   1.000
_cell.length_c   1.000
_cell.angle_alpha   90.00
_cell.angle_beta   90.00
_cell.angle_gamma   90.00
#
_symmetry.space_group_name_H-M   'P 1'
#
loop_
_entity.id
_entity.type
_entity.pdbx_description
1 polymer ?
#
loop_
_entity_poly.entity_id
_entity_poly.type
_entity_poly.pdbx_seq_one_letter_code
_entity_poly.pdbx_strand_id
1 'polypeptide(L)'
;MNDAKEDEIFNPNQTSASMLIKFAQKRVEKLNDSLDTGKLEAEEQRLIILYDLYIKARSYAILNKVFFWISIISAIAVLLWPSLSVILQTNNYEWLKSAVVQTTVTGIAALAFAFYSQYKDKQTYTENLMRFVLFSKEEASVVSEKVIEEIAKIDKGFSFAHLISKKDQE
;
A
#
# COMPACT_ATOMS: atom_id res chain seq x y z
N MET A 1 15.58 -20.45 -25.46
CA MET A 1 16.20 -20.10 -24.16
C MET A 1 15.63 -18.77 -23.62
N ASN A 2 14.31 -18.57 -23.74
CA ASN A 2 13.62 -17.31 -23.35
C ASN A 2 12.73 -17.44 -22.10
N ASP A 3 12.40 -18.67 -21.66
CA ASP A 3 11.48 -18.88 -20.53
C ASP A 3 12.06 -18.38 -19.19
N ALA A 4 13.36 -18.55 -18.96
CA ALA A 4 14.00 -18.17 -17.69
C ALA A 4 13.93 -16.66 -17.36
N LYS A 5 13.79 -15.78 -18.37
CA LYS A 5 13.63 -14.33 -18.18
C LYS A 5 12.17 -13.90 -17.97
N GLU A 6 11.20 -14.72 -18.37
CA GLU A 6 9.78 -14.44 -18.12
C GLU A 6 9.36 -14.83 -16.71
N ASP A 7 9.96 -15.90 -16.18
CA ASP A 7 9.78 -16.36 -14.80
C ASP A 7 10.21 -15.30 -13.76
N GLU A 8 11.18 -14.44 -14.07
CA GLU A 8 11.60 -13.34 -13.16
C GLU A 8 10.56 -12.21 -13.03
N ILE A 9 9.72 -12.01 -14.05
CA ILE A 9 8.72 -10.94 -14.07
C ILE A 9 7.47 -11.37 -13.31
N PHE A 10 7.07 -12.64 -13.42
CA PHE A 10 5.82 -13.15 -12.86
C PHE A 10 6.06 -14.06 -11.66
N ASN A 11 6.55 -13.48 -10.57
CA ASN A 11 6.64 -14.16 -9.28
C ASN A 11 5.34 -13.97 -8.45
N PRO A 12 4.71 -15.03 -7.92
CA PRO A 12 3.53 -14.93 -7.06
C PRO A 12 3.77 -14.17 -5.75
N ASN A 13 5.00 -14.16 -5.23
CA ASN A 13 5.34 -13.60 -3.92
C ASN A 13 5.81 -12.13 -3.97
N GLN A 14 5.53 -11.41 -5.06
CA GLN A 14 5.90 -10.00 -5.20
C GLN A 14 4.70 -9.07 -5.17
N THR A 15 4.94 -7.78 -4.94
CA THR A 15 3.88 -6.77 -5.05
C THR A 15 3.52 -6.50 -6.50
N SER A 16 2.27 -6.11 -6.77
CA SER A 16 1.86 -5.70 -8.12
C SER A 16 2.74 -4.57 -8.65
N ALA A 17 3.09 -3.60 -7.78
CA ALA A 17 3.99 -2.51 -8.14
C ALA A 17 5.37 -3.00 -8.66
N SER A 18 5.96 -4.02 -8.01
CA SER A 18 7.25 -4.58 -8.44
C SER A 18 7.15 -5.28 -9.79
N MET A 19 6.07 -6.03 -10.02
CA MET A 19 5.82 -6.68 -11.31
C MET A 19 5.66 -5.66 -12.44
N LEU A 20 4.92 -4.57 -12.21
CA LEU A 20 4.71 -3.52 -13.21
C LEU A 20 6.01 -2.82 -13.62
N ILE A 21 6.93 -2.58 -12.68
CA ILE A 21 8.25 -2.01 -12.98
C ILE A 21 9.07 -2.97 -13.83
N LYS A 22 9.16 -4.25 -13.44
CA LYS A 22 9.90 -5.26 -14.23
C LYS A 22 9.36 -5.39 -15.65
N PHE A 23 8.03 -5.33 -15.79
CA PHE A 23 7.39 -5.36 -17.10
C PHE A 23 7.73 -4.11 -17.93
N ALA A 24 7.71 -2.92 -17.32
CA ALA A 24 8.09 -1.67 -17.98
C ALA A 24 9.56 -1.66 -18.42
N GLN A 25 10.46 -2.14 -17.57
CA GLN A 25 11.90 -2.29 -17.88
C GLN A 25 12.11 -3.18 -19.10
N LYS A 26 11.49 -4.38 -19.13
CA LYS A 26 11.59 -5.29 -20.27
C LYS A 26 11.02 -4.68 -21.56
N ARG A 27 10.00 -3.82 -21.47
CA ARG A 27 9.44 -3.11 -22.62
C ARG A 27 10.44 -2.10 -23.20
N VAL A 28 11.14 -1.35 -22.34
CA VAL A 28 12.21 -0.41 -22.74
C VAL A 28 13.39 -1.16 -23.34
N GLU A 29 13.86 -2.24 -22.70
CA GLU A 29 14.95 -3.08 -23.21
C GLU A 29 14.65 -3.61 -24.62
N LYS A 30 13.45 -4.13 -24.83
CA LYS A 30 13.02 -4.65 -26.14
C LYS A 30 12.99 -3.57 -27.22
N LEU A 31 12.66 -2.32 -26.85
CA LEU A 31 12.64 -1.20 -27.80
C LEU A 31 14.04 -0.71 -28.12
N ASN A 32 14.94 -0.69 -27.14
CA ASN A 32 16.35 -0.36 -27.33
C ASN A 32 17.00 -1.29 -28.37
N ASP A 33 16.69 -2.59 -28.30
CA ASP A 33 17.16 -3.58 -29.28
C ASP A 33 16.60 -3.35 -30.70
N SER A 34 15.47 -2.65 -30.82
CA SER A 34 14.76 -2.40 -32.09
C SER A 34 15.12 -1.09 -32.80
N LEU A 35 15.97 -0.24 -32.20
CA LEU A 35 16.42 1.07 -32.74
C LEU A 35 15.30 2.08 -33.07
N ASP A 36 14.08 1.92 -32.53
CA ASP A 36 12.98 2.88 -32.65
C ASP A 36 13.10 3.99 -31.60
N THR A 37 13.97 4.97 -31.87
CA THR A 37 14.35 6.03 -30.92
C THR A 37 13.17 6.88 -30.43
N GLY A 38 12.20 7.19 -31.29
CA GLY A 38 11.03 8.00 -30.92
C GLY A 38 10.10 7.30 -29.93
N LYS A 39 9.93 5.97 -30.04
CA LYS A 39 9.16 5.20 -29.05
C LYS A 39 9.95 4.91 -27.79
N LEU A 40 11.27 4.80 -27.89
CA LEU A 40 12.14 4.58 -26.76
C LEU A 40 12.06 5.74 -25.76
N GLU A 41 12.22 6.99 -26.21
CA GLU A 41 12.16 8.17 -25.35
C GLU A 41 10.81 8.27 -24.61
N ALA A 42 9.70 7.98 -25.29
CA ALA A 42 8.37 8.01 -24.69
C ALA A 42 8.19 6.92 -23.60
N GLU A 43 8.72 5.72 -23.81
CA GLU A 43 8.66 4.64 -22.81
C GLU A 43 9.62 4.86 -21.65
N GLU A 44 10.78 5.49 -21.88
CA GLU A 44 11.70 5.91 -20.82
C GLU A 44 11.04 6.97 -19.91
N GLN A 45 10.36 7.95 -20.49
CA GLN A 45 9.59 8.93 -19.72
C GLN A 45 8.50 8.27 -18.88
N ARG A 46 7.75 7.31 -19.45
CA ARG A 46 6.76 6.52 -18.69
C ARG A 46 7.42 5.72 -17.57
N LEU A 47 8.59 5.13 -17.82
CA LEU A 47 9.33 4.37 -16.82
C LEU A 47 9.73 5.26 -15.64
N ILE A 48 10.15 6.50 -15.88
CA ILE A 48 10.48 7.47 -14.82
C ILE A 48 9.25 7.75 -13.95
N ILE A 49 8.09 8.04 -14.57
CA ILE A 49 6.83 8.28 -13.85
C ILE A 49 6.42 7.05 -13.02
N LEU A 50 6.53 5.86 -13.61
CA LEU A 50 6.29 4.58 -12.94
C LEU A 50 7.21 4.38 -11.74
N TYR A 51 8.48 4.76 -11.84
CA TYR A 51 9.44 4.64 -10.75
C TYR A 51 9.11 5.54 -9.56
N ASP A 52 8.68 6.77 -9.80
CA ASP A 52 8.23 7.66 -8.73
C ASP A 52 7.03 7.06 -7.97
N LEU A 53 6.03 6.58 -8.73
CA LEU A 53 4.88 5.86 -8.17
C LEU A 53 5.29 4.59 -7.41
N TYR A 54 6.26 3.84 -7.93
CA TYR A 54 6.77 2.64 -7.28
C TYR A 54 7.38 2.91 -5.92
N ILE A 55 8.14 4.00 -5.77
CA ILE A 55 8.72 4.41 -4.48
C ILE A 55 7.61 4.65 -3.46
N LYS A 56 6.55 5.38 -3.83
CA LYS A 56 5.39 5.62 -2.97
C LYS A 56 4.64 4.31 -2.65
N ALA A 57 4.36 3.47 -3.65
CA ALA A 57 3.68 2.19 -3.46
C ALA A 57 4.45 1.26 -2.52
N ARG A 58 5.79 1.20 -2.64
CA ARG A 58 6.66 0.43 -1.75
C ARG A 58 6.61 0.95 -0.31
N SER A 59 6.63 2.27 -0.13
CA SER A 59 6.48 2.89 1.20
C SER A 59 5.17 2.50 1.86
N TYR A 60 4.05 2.60 1.12
CA TYR A 60 2.74 2.19 1.63
C TYR A 60 2.66 0.69 1.92
N ALA A 61 3.28 -0.16 1.09
CA ALA A 61 3.31 -1.60 1.34
C ALA A 61 4.04 -1.95 2.65
N ILE A 62 5.13 -1.24 2.97
CA ILE A 62 5.87 -1.42 4.23
C ILE A 62 5.01 -0.98 5.42
N LEU A 63 4.42 0.22 5.34
CA LEU A 63 3.56 0.76 6.41
C LEU A 63 2.34 -0.15 6.63
N ASN A 64 1.68 -0.56 5.56
CA ASN A 64 0.57 -1.49 5.57
C ASN A 64 0.95 -2.80 6.29
N LYS A 65 2.11 -3.38 5.98
CA LYS A 65 2.59 -4.60 6.65
C LYS A 65 2.83 -4.40 8.14
N VAL A 66 3.41 -3.27 8.53
CA VAL A 66 3.66 -2.95 9.95
C VAL A 66 2.35 -2.79 10.72
N PHE A 67 1.42 -1.97 10.22
CA PHE A 67 0.14 -1.73 10.89
C PHE A 67 -0.78 -2.95 10.87
N PHE A 68 -0.68 -3.81 9.85
CA PHE A 68 -1.37 -5.10 9.81
C PHE A 68 -0.94 -6.00 10.99
N TRP A 69 0.37 -6.15 11.22
CA TRP A 69 0.84 -6.99 12.31
C TRP A 69 0.52 -6.38 13.68
N ILE A 70 0.64 -5.06 13.82
CA ILE A 70 0.25 -4.37 15.06
C ILE A 70 -1.24 -4.55 15.33
N SER A 71 -2.10 -4.46 14.31
CA SER A 71 -3.54 -4.61 14.48
C SER A 71 -3.93 -6.04 14.85
N ILE A 72 -3.30 -7.06 14.25
CA ILE A 72 -3.51 -8.46 14.62
C ILE A 72 -3.10 -8.71 16.07
N ILE A 73 -1.88 -8.31 16.46
CA ILE A 73 -1.38 -8.54 17.82
C ILE A 73 -2.27 -7.82 18.83
N SER A 74 -2.66 -6.58 18.55
CA SER A 74 -3.53 -5.81 19.44
C SER A 74 -4.93 -6.42 19.52
N ALA A 75 -5.49 -6.92 18.41
CA ALA A 75 -6.78 -7.60 18.41
C ALA A 75 -6.74 -8.90 19.23
N ILE A 76 -5.68 -9.70 19.10
CA ILE A 76 -5.46 -10.89 19.94
C ILE A 76 -5.34 -10.49 21.41
N ALA A 77 -4.60 -9.42 21.72
CA ALA A 77 -4.46 -8.92 23.08
C ALA A 77 -5.83 -8.50 23.68
N VAL A 78 -6.67 -7.80 22.92
CA VAL A 78 -8.03 -7.41 23.33
C VAL A 78 -8.91 -8.65 23.58
N LEU A 79 -8.83 -9.66 22.71
CA LEU A 79 -9.63 -10.89 22.83
C LEU A 79 -9.18 -11.75 24.03
N LEU A 80 -7.88 -11.84 24.28
CA LEU A 80 -7.33 -12.63 25.38
C LEU A 80 -7.41 -11.90 26.73
N TRP A 81 -7.60 -10.58 26.73
CA TRP A 81 -7.59 -9.76 27.94
C TRP A 81 -8.54 -10.26 29.04
N PRO A 82 -9.83 -10.58 28.76
CA PRO A 82 -10.75 -11.06 29.79
C PRO A 82 -10.36 -12.45 30.31
N SER A 83 -9.75 -13.29 29.47
CA SER A 83 -9.30 -14.62 29.89
C SER A 83 -8.08 -14.52 30.80
N LEU A 84 -7.13 -13.63 30.48
CA LEU A 84 -5.95 -13.35 31.29
C LEU A 84 -6.32 -12.77 32.66
N SER A 85 -7.30 -11.87 32.74
CA SER A 85 -7.73 -11.26 34.00
C SER A 85 -8.40 -12.26 34.97
N VAL A 86 -9.03 -13.31 34.44
CA VAL A 86 -9.66 -14.39 35.22
C VAL A 86 -8.62 -15.44 35.67
N ILE A 87 -7.68 -15.82 34.81
CA ILE A 87 -6.67 -16.84 35.13
C ILE A 87 -5.61 -16.29 36.10
N LEU A 88 -5.20 -15.04 35.93
CA LEU A 88 -4.14 -14.40 36.72
C LEU A 88 -4.71 -13.70 37.97
N GLN A 89 -5.66 -14.33 38.67
CA GLN A 89 -6.35 -13.81 39.86
C GLN A 89 -5.45 -13.45 41.07
N THR A 90 -4.13 -13.47 40.93
CA THR A 90 -3.17 -13.06 41.96
C THR A 90 -3.15 -11.54 42.14
N ASN A 91 -3.13 -11.08 43.41
CA ASN A 91 -3.15 -9.66 43.81
C ASN A 91 -2.01 -8.79 43.23
N ASN A 92 -1.02 -9.38 42.56
CA ASN A 92 0.14 -8.65 42.04
C ASN A 92 -0.13 -7.96 40.68
N TYR A 93 -1.28 -8.18 40.05
CA TYR A 93 -1.61 -7.63 38.72
C TYR A 93 -2.96 -6.91 38.65
N GLU A 94 -3.25 -6.01 39.61
CA GLU A 94 -4.52 -5.26 39.63
C GLU A 94 -4.80 -4.46 38.34
N TRP A 95 -3.74 -4.03 37.63
CA TRP A 95 -3.87 -3.33 36.36
C TRP A 95 -4.55 -4.16 35.26
N LEU A 96 -4.49 -5.49 35.30
CA LEU A 96 -5.19 -6.37 34.35
C LEU A 96 -6.72 -6.29 34.50
N LYS A 97 -7.21 -5.89 35.69
CA LYS A 97 -8.63 -5.69 35.97
C LYS A 97 -9.09 -4.26 35.66
N SER A 98 -8.17 -3.37 35.27
CA SER A 98 -8.48 -1.96 35.01
C SER A 98 -9.21 -1.79 33.68
N ALA A 99 -10.44 -1.29 33.74
CA ALA A 99 -11.23 -0.93 32.56
C ALA A 99 -10.55 0.16 31.72
N VAL A 100 -9.76 1.04 32.35
CA VAL A 100 -9.00 2.08 31.64
C VAL A 100 -7.95 1.44 30.74
N VAL A 101 -7.16 0.50 31.26
CA VAL A 101 -6.11 -0.17 30.49
C VAL A 101 -6.72 -0.97 29.33
N GLN A 102 -7.80 -1.72 29.58
CA GLN A 102 -8.52 -2.45 28.53
C GLN A 102 -9.03 -1.51 27.42
N THR A 103 -9.59 -0.37 27.79
CA THR A 103 -10.09 0.63 26.83
C THR A 103 -8.95 1.22 26.03
N THR A 104 -7.81 1.53 26.66
CA THR A 104 -6.62 2.05 25.96
C THR A 104 -6.07 1.04 24.96
N VAL A 105 -5.92 -0.23 25.35
CA VAL A 105 -5.45 -1.31 24.44
C VAL A 105 -6.41 -1.47 23.26
N THR A 106 -7.72 -1.41 23.52
CA THR A 106 -8.75 -1.46 22.47
C THR A 106 -8.66 -0.25 21.53
N GLY A 107 -8.44 0.95 22.07
CA GLY A 107 -8.25 2.18 21.29
C GLY A 107 -7.01 2.10 20.40
N ILE A 108 -5.89 1.58 20.91
CA ILE A 108 -4.67 1.36 20.13
C ILE A 108 -4.92 0.33 19.02
N ALA A 109 -5.64 -0.76 19.31
CA ALA A 109 -6.00 -1.76 18.31
C ALA A 109 -6.82 -1.16 17.16
N ALA A 110 -7.85 -0.38 17.50
CA ALA A 110 -8.70 0.32 16.54
C ALA A 110 -7.90 1.33 15.70
N LEU A 111 -7.01 2.09 16.34
CA LEU A 111 -6.15 3.06 15.66
C LEU A 111 -5.17 2.37 14.69
N ALA A 112 -4.53 1.28 15.11
CA ALA A 112 -3.63 0.50 14.27
C ALA A 112 -4.37 -0.07 13.05
N PHE A 113 -5.60 -0.55 13.25
CA PHE A 113 -6.45 -1.01 12.16
C PHE A 113 -6.83 0.13 11.20
N ALA A 114 -7.17 1.31 11.72
CA ALA A 114 -7.47 2.49 10.89
C ALA A 114 -6.26 2.89 10.03
N PHE A 115 -5.06 2.91 10.61
CA PHE A 115 -3.82 3.15 9.85
C PHE A 115 -3.59 2.08 8.78
N TYR A 116 -3.74 0.80 9.13
CA TYR A 116 -3.65 -0.31 8.17
C TYR A 116 -4.59 -0.10 6.97
N SER A 117 -5.89 0.15 7.22
CA SER A 117 -6.88 0.37 6.18
C SER A 117 -6.49 1.54 5.28
N GLN A 118 -6.08 2.66 5.86
CA GLN A 118 -5.71 3.85 5.08
C GLN A 118 -4.47 3.61 4.21
N TYR A 119 -3.43 2.97 4.73
CA TYR A 119 -2.24 2.68 3.92
C TYR A 119 -2.51 1.61 2.86
N LYS A 120 -3.42 0.67 3.12
CA LYS A 120 -3.86 -0.31 2.13
C LYS A 120 -4.59 0.35 0.96
N ASP A 121 -5.45 1.33 1.24
CA ASP A 121 -6.15 2.10 0.21
C ASP A 121 -5.15 2.91 -0.63
N LYS A 122 -4.22 3.63 0.01
CA LYS A 122 -3.16 4.39 -0.69
C LYS A 122 -2.26 3.49 -1.54
N GLN A 123 -1.89 2.32 -1.03
CA GLN A 123 -1.13 1.32 -1.79
C GLN A 123 -1.89 0.90 -3.06
N THR A 124 -3.15 0.48 -2.90
CA THR A 124 -3.99 -0.01 -4.00
C THR A 124 -4.23 1.07 -5.05
N TYR A 125 -4.48 2.30 -4.60
CA TYR A 125 -4.65 3.45 -5.47
C TYR A 125 -3.39 3.73 -6.31
N THR A 126 -2.22 3.74 -5.66
CA THR A 126 -0.93 3.95 -6.36
C THR A 126 -0.66 2.84 -7.38
N GLU A 127 -0.94 1.58 -7.02
CA GLU A 127 -0.80 0.45 -7.96
C GLU A 127 -1.75 0.57 -9.17
N ASN A 128 -2.96 1.10 -8.98
CA ASN A 128 -3.87 1.37 -10.07
C ASN A 128 -3.37 2.52 -10.97
N LEU A 129 -2.79 3.56 -10.37
CA LEU A 129 -2.17 4.65 -11.12
C LEU A 129 -0.97 4.14 -11.94
N MET A 130 -0.17 3.23 -11.40
CA MET A 130 0.90 2.56 -12.16
C MET A 130 0.35 1.76 -13.35
N ARG A 131 -0.77 1.05 -13.18
CA ARG A 131 -1.44 0.35 -14.29
C ARG A 131 -1.93 1.34 -15.36
N PHE A 132 -2.49 2.48 -14.94
CA PHE A 132 -2.90 3.54 -15.85
C PHE A 132 -1.69 4.06 -16.65
N VAL A 133 -0.58 4.40 -16.00
CA VAL A 133 0.64 4.87 -16.69
C VAL A 133 1.16 3.85 -17.70
N LEU A 134 1.21 2.57 -17.31
CA LEU A 134 1.77 1.50 -18.13
C LEU A 134 0.94 1.18 -19.39
N PHE A 135 -0.39 1.23 -19.26
CA PHE A 135 -1.32 0.83 -20.32
C PHE A 135 -2.02 2.00 -21.01
N SER A 136 -1.74 3.24 -20.61
CA SER A 136 -2.28 4.42 -21.27
C SER A 136 -1.77 4.51 -22.72
N LYS A 137 -2.69 4.88 -23.62
CA LYS A 137 -2.38 5.20 -25.02
C LYS A 137 -2.03 6.67 -25.22
N GLU A 138 -2.19 7.48 -24.18
CA GLU A 138 -1.90 8.92 -24.21
C GLU A 138 -0.39 9.17 -24.16
N GLU A 139 0.03 10.36 -24.60
CA GLU A 139 1.41 10.80 -24.51
C GLU A 139 1.90 10.87 -23.05
N ALA A 140 3.18 10.63 -22.83
CA ALA A 140 3.76 10.61 -21.48
C ALA A 140 3.57 11.95 -20.74
N SER A 141 3.61 13.07 -21.46
CA SER A 141 3.33 14.42 -20.94
C SER A 141 1.93 14.53 -20.33
N VAL A 142 0.89 14.16 -21.08
CA VAL A 142 -0.52 14.15 -20.62
C VAL A 142 -0.72 13.19 -19.44
N VAL A 143 -0.09 12.02 -19.49
CA VAL A 143 -0.14 11.06 -18.37
C VAL A 143 0.52 11.65 -17.12
N SER A 144 1.65 12.35 -17.28
CA SER A 144 2.36 12.95 -16.14
C SER A 144 1.53 14.00 -15.41
N GLU A 145 0.81 14.87 -16.13
CA GLU A 145 -0.07 15.88 -15.54
C GLU A 145 -1.18 15.24 -14.72
N LYS A 146 -1.84 14.22 -15.27
CA LYS A 146 -2.88 13.45 -14.57
C LYS A 146 -2.31 12.76 -13.34
N VAL A 147 -1.13 12.15 -13.45
CA VAL A 147 -0.47 11.47 -12.33
C VAL A 147 -0.12 12.46 -11.22
N ILE A 148 0.38 13.65 -11.54
CA ILE A 148 0.69 14.69 -10.55
C ILE A 148 -0.58 15.13 -9.81
N GLU A 149 -1.69 15.34 -10.52
CA GLU A 149 -2.96 15.69 -9.91
C GLU A 149 -3.45 14.58 -8.95
N GLU A 150 -3.33 13.33 -9.38
CA GLU A 150 -3.75 12.18 -8.58
C GLU A 150 -2.84 11.95 -7.36
N ILE A 151 -1.53 12.10 -7.51
CA ILE A 151 -0.58 12.04 -6.39
C ILE A 151 -0.89 13.15 -5.37
N ALA A 152 -1.21 14.36 -5.82
CA ALA A 152 -1.58 15.45 -4.92
C ALA A 152 -2.82 15.12 -4.07
N LYS A 153 -3.75 14.32 -4.59
CA LYS A 153 -4.90 13.81 -3.82
C LYS A 153 -4.48 12.76 -2.78
N ILE A 154 -3.49 11.92 -3.08
CA ILE A 154 -2.96 10.91 -2.14
C ILE A 154 -2.16 11.57 -1.00
N ASP A 155 -1.43 12.64 -1.30
CA ASP A 155 -0.60 13.36 -0.34
C ASP A 155 -1.42 14.25 0.61
N LYS A 156 -2.71 14.49 0.32
CA LYS A 156 -3.66 14.95 1.36
C LYS A 156 -3.68 13.89 2.46
N GLY A 157 -3.30 14.28 3.68
CA GLY A 157 -2.99 13.39 4.80
C GLY A 157 -4.16 12.57 5.35
N PHE A 158 -4.23 12.43 6.67
CA PHE A 158 -5.38 11.80 7.33
C PHE A 158 -6.57 12.76 7.30
N SER A 159 -7.63 12.41 6.57
CA SER A 159 -8.90 13.14 6.64
C SER A 159 -9.94 12.27 7.34
N PHE A 160 -10.18 12.56 8.62
CA PHE A 160 -11.24 11.91 9.40
C PHE A 160 -12.65 12.18 8.84
N ALA A 161 -12.80 13.19 7.97
CA ALA A 161 -14.07 13.52 7.34
C ALA A 161 -14.66 12.34 6.55
N HIS A 162 -13.81 11.49 5.95
CA HIS A 162 -14.26 10.37 5.13
C HIS A 162 -14.76 9.16 5.94
N LEU A 163 -14.33 9.03 7.20
CA LEU A 163 -14.81 8.01 8.14
C LEU A 163 -16.14 8.41 8.79
N ILE A 164 -16.41 9.72 8.90
CA ILE A 164 -17.67 10.25 9.40
C ILE A 164 -18.75 10.16 8.31
N SER A 165 -18.42 10.54 7.07
CA SER A 165 -19.38 10.57 5.96
C SER A 165 -19.92 9.21 5.52
N LYS A 166 -19.20 8.11 5.78
CA LYS A 166 -19.68 6.75 5.47
C LYS A 166 -20.84 6.32 6.39
N LYS A 167 -21.01 6.98 7.54
CA LYS A 167 -22.07 6.68 8.52
C LYS A 167 -23.38 7.41 8.24
N ASP A 168 -23.36 8.42 7.37
CA ASP A 168 -24.55 9.22 7.02
C ASP A 168 -25.21 8.75 5.70
N GLN A 169 -24.78 7.61 5.14
CA GLN A 169 -25.33 7.00 3.92
C GLN A 169 -25.87 5.57 4.14
N GLU A 170 -25.99 5.13 5.38
CA GLU A 170 -26.78 3.95 5.81
C GLU A 170 -28.00 4.43 6.61
#